data_AF-A0A968ABD8-F1
#
_entry.id   AF-A0A968ABD8-F1
#
_cell.length_a   1.000
_cell.length_b   1.000
_cell.length_c   1.000
_cell.angle_alpha   90.00
_cell.angle_beta   90.00
_cell.angle_gamma   90.00
#
_symmetry.space_group_name_H-M   'P 1'
#
loop_
_entity.id
_entity.type
_entity.pdbx_description
1 polymer ?
#
loop_
_entity_poly.entity_id
_entity_poly.type
_entity_poly.pdbx_seq_one_letter_code
_entity_poly.pdbx_strand_id
1 'polypeptide(L)'
;AAETLNKEVGDSIRIMESAFRVVGIYETGSTLEDNGAVMPLRDAQDVLGKPRQVSVFYIQLKDPNSRERVENRVSRLWSDLSLSGTNEFADKQLMGNY
;
A
#
# COMPACT_ATOMS: atom_id res chain seq x y z
N ALA A 1 1.34 15.36 1.13
CA ALA A 1 1.17 15.03 2.56
C ALA A 1 2.01 15.90 3.48
N ALA A 2 3.35 15.88 3.36
CA ALA A 2 4.25 16.63 4.25
C ALA A 2 3.99 18.15 4.22
N GLU A 3 3.80 18.73 3.04
CA GLU A 3 3.43 20.15 2.88
C GLU A 3 2.09 20.48 3.56
N THR A 4 1.07 19.65 3.33
CA THR A 4 -0.26 19.81 3.93
C THR A 4 -0.22 19.75 5.47
N LEU A 5 0.65 18.90 6.02
CA LEU A 5 0.83 18.74 7.46
C LEU A 5 1.88 19.71 8.04
N ASN A 6 2.53 20.51 7.18
CA ASN A 6 3.67 21.37 7.49
C ASN A 6 4.75 20.62 8.30
N LYS A 7 5.24 19.51 7.74
CA LYS A 7 6.23 18.62 8.37
C LYS A 7 7.51 18.53 7.58
N GLU A 8 8.61 18.50 8.30
CA GLU A 8 9.96 18.31 7.77
C GLU A 8 10.60 17.02 8.29
N VAL A 9 11.73 16.63 7.70
CA VAL A 9 12.52 15.49 8.21
C VAL A 9 13.01 15.81 9.62
N GLY A 10 12.75 14.88 10.54
CA GLY A 10 13.07 15.04 11.96
C GLY A 10 11.85 15.34 12.82
N ASP A 11 10.77 15.86 12.25
CA ASP A 11 9.52 16.14 12.96
C ASP A 11 8.82 14.87 13.42
N SER A 12 7.88 15.04 14.35
CA SER A 12 6.96 13.98 14.77
C SER A 12 5.55 14.20 14.21
N ILE A 13 4.92 13.09 13.81
CA ILE A 13 3.51 12.98 13.44
C ILE A 13 2.83 11.97 14.36
N ARG A 14 1.55 12.18 14.67
CA ARG A 14 0.75 11.24 15.46
C ARG A 14 -0.21 10.51 14.55
N ILE A 15 -0.12 9.18 14.52
CA ILE A 15 -1.03 8.30 13.80
C ILE A 15 -1.75 7.47 14.84
N MET A 16 -3.07 7.62 14.94
CA MET A 16 -3.88 7.09 16.04
C MET A 16 -3.27 7.47 17.40
N GLU A 17 -2.88 6.51 18.24
CA GLU A 17 -2.29 6.75 19.56
C GLU A 17 -0.76 6.69 19.57
N SER A 18 -0.12 6.52 18.42
CA SER A 18 1.33 6.36 18.31
C SER A 18 2.00 7.56 17.65
N ALA A 19 3.19 7.93 18.16
CA ALA A 19 4.02 8.98 17.60
C ALA A 19 5.10 8.38 16.69
N PHE A 20 5.24 8.93 15.49
CA PHE A 20 6.21 8.53 14.48
C PHE A 20 7.10 9.70 14.10
N ARG A 21 8.39 9.42 13.87
CA ARG A 21 9.35 10.42 13.39
C ARG A 21 9.44 10.37 11.87
N VAL A 22 9.37 11.53 11.23
CA VAL A 22 9.60 11.67 9.79
C VAL A 22 11.08 11.47 9.50
N VAL A 23 11.42 10.42 8.75
CA VAL A 23 12.82 10.10 8.38
C VAL A 23 13.17 10.49 6.94
N GLY A 24 12.17 10.88 6.14
CA GLY A 24 12.32 11.28 4.76
C GLY A 24 10.98 11.79 4.21
N ILE A 25 11.06 12.55 3.13
CA ILE A 25 9.91 13.00 2.33
C ILE A 25 10.18 12.55 0.91
N TYR A 26 9.18 11.95 0.26
CA TYR A 26 9.25 11.51 -1.12
C TYR A 26 8.18 12.23 -1.94
N GLU A 27 8.44 12.37 -3.23
CA GLU A 27 7.50 12.86 -4.23
C GLU A 27 7.52 11.86 -5.39
N THR A 28 6.35 11.31 -5.71
CA THR A 28 6.17 10.31 -6.77
C THR A 28 5.50 10.90 -8.01
N GLY A 29 4.86 12.06 -7.88
CA GLY A 29 4.06 12.69 -8.94
C GLY A 29 2.68 12.05 -9.12
N SER A 30 2.32 11.06 -8.29
CA SER A 30 1.00 10.48 -8.20
C SER A 30 0.26 11.11 -7.03
N THR A 31 -0.83 11.83 -7.32
CA THR A 31 -1.61 12.58 -6.31
C THR A 31 -2.06 11.72 -5.13
N LEU A 32 -2.23 10.42 -5.32
CA LEU A 32 -2.61 9.51 -4.25
C LEU A 32 -1.40 9.10 -3.38
N GLU A 33 -0.30 8.72 -4.01
CA GLU A 33 0.93 8.30 -3.32
C GLU A 33 1.57 9.48 -2.56
N ASP A 34 1.43 10.69 -3.09
CA ASP A 34 1.92 11.94 -2.50
C ASP A 34 1.06 12.38 -1.28
N ASN A 35 -0.12 11.80 -1.09
CA ASN A 35 -0.99 12.02 0.08
C ASN A 35 -0.85 10.93 1.17
N GLY A 36 0.00 9.93 0.95
CA GLY A 36 0.25 8.85 1.90
C GLY A 36 1.50 9.04 2.75
N ALA A 37 1.81 8.01 3.54
CA ALA A 37 3.09 7.84 4.21
C ALA A 37 3.54 6.39 4.04
N VAL A 38 4.86 6.17 3.97
CA VAL A 38 5.46 4.83 3.96
C VAL A 38 6.04 4.56 5.34
N MET A 39 5.72 3.39 5.89
CA MET A 39 6.22 2.96 7.20
C MET A 39 6.44 1.44 7.22
N PRO A 40 7.16 0.90 8.21
CA PRO A 40 7.30 -0.55 8.36
C PRO A 40 5.94 -1.24 8.49
N LEU A 41 5.77 -2.39 7.80
CA LEU A 41 4.51 -3.13 7.84
C LEU A 41 4.10 -3.53 9.26
N ARG A 42 5.06 -3.88 10.12
CA ARG A 42 4.79 -4.23 11.51
C ARG A 42 4.13 -3.06 12.26
N ASP A 43 4.69 -1.86 12.11
CA ASP A 43 4.17 -0.65 12.75
C ASP A 43 2.75 -0.33 12.25
N ALA A 44 2.50 -0.47 10.95
CA ALA A 44 1.16 -0.29 10.38
C ALA A 44 0.16 -1.31 10.94
N GLN A 45 0.55 -2.58 11.05
CA GLN A 45 -0.30 -3.63 11.62
C GLN A 45 -0.59 -3.40 13.11
N ASP A 46 0.40 -2.95 13.87
CA ASP A 46 0.25 -2.67 15.30
C ASP A 46 -0.66 -1.46 15.52
N VAL A 47 -0.44 -0.36 14.80
CA VAL A 47 -1.26 0.86 14.90
C VAL A 47 -2.70 0.58 14.50
N LEU A 48 -2.94 -0.17 13.42
CA LEU A 48 -4.29 -0.46 12.94
C LEU A 48 -4.99 -1.59 13.73
N GLY A 49 -4.30 -2.26 14.67
CA GLY A 49 -4.85 -3.41 15.39
C GLY A 49 -5.14 -4.61 14.49
N LYS A 50 -4.31 -4.79 13.45
CA LYS A 50 -4.47 -5.80 12.38
C LYS A 50 -3.25 -6.74 12.33
N PRO A 51 -2.91 -7.46 13.42
CA PRO A 51 -1.72 -8.28 13.46
C PRO A 51 -1.80 -9.41 12.41
N ARG A 52 -0.73 -9.54 11.61
CA ARG A 52 -0.59 -10.56 10.54
C ARG A 52 -1.63 -10.44 9.43
N GLN A 53 -2.27 -9.28 9.27
CA GLN A 53 -3.22 -9.01 8.19
C GLN A 53 -2.67 -7.95 7.24
N VAL A 54 -2.98 -8.11 5.97
CA VAL A 54 -2.73 -7.11 4.91
C VAL A 54 -3.96 -7.04 4.02
N SER A 55 -4.21 -5.88 3.43
CA SER A 55 -5.29 -5.70 2.47
C SER A 55 -4.91 -6.20 1.08
N VAL A 56 -3.65 -6.04 0.68
CA VAL A 56 -3.19 -6.23 -0.70
C VAL A 56 -1.79 -6.84 -0.72
N PHE A 57 -1.56 -7.71 -1.71
CA PHE A 57 -0.23 -8.18 -2.10
C PHE A 57 0.12 -7.65 -3.48
N TYR A 58 1.25 -6.94 -3.59
CA TYR A 58 1.82 -6.59 -4.88
C TYR A 58 2.77 -7.71 -5.32
N ILE A 59 2.52 -8.29 -6.50
CA ILE A 59 3.30 -9.41 -7.03
C ILE A 59 3.96 -8.98 -8.33
N GLN A 60 5.28 -8.88 -8.33
CA GLN A 60 6.06 -8.66 -9.54
C GLN A 60 6.42 -10.01 -10.17
N LEU A 61 5.96 -10.24 -11.40
CA LEU A 61 6.33 -11.43 -12.16
C LEU A 61 7.79 -11.32 -12.64
N LYS A 62 8.55 -12.40 -12.48
CA LYS A 62 9.92 -12.52 -13.05
C LYS A 62 9.89 -12.54 -14.58
N ASP A 63 8.88 -13.19 -15.15
CA ASP A 63 8.61 -13.24 -16.58
C ASP A 63 7.16 -12.80 -16.81
N PRO A 64 6.92 -11.67 -17.51
CA PRO A 64 5.57 -11.18 -17.79
C PRO A 64 4.70 -12.17 -18.56
N ASN A 65 5.28 -13.03 -19.40
CA ASN A 65 4.52 -14.04 -20.17
C ASN A 65 3.91 -15.12 -19.29
N SER A 66 4.35 -15.21 -18.04
CA SER A 66 3.83 -16.16 -17.06
C SER A 66 2.53 -15.71 -16.40
N ARG A 67 1.97 -14.55 -16.77
CA ARG A 67 0.79 -13.94 -16.15
C ARG A 67 -0.41 -14.87 -16.09
N GLU A 68 -0.88 -15.38 -17.21
CA GLU A 68 -2.07 -16.25 -17.28
C GLU A 68 -1.91 -17.50 -16.40
N ARG A 69 -0.71 -18.08 -16.39
CA ARG A 69 -0.40 -19.25 -15.54
C ARG A 69 -0.51 -18.92 -14.05
N VAL A 70 -0.05 -17.74 -13.64
CA VAL A 70 -0.13 -17.27 -12.25
C VAL A 70 -1.58 -16.95 -11.89
N GLU A 71 -2.31 -16.23 -12.74
CA GLU A 71 -3.73 -15.90 -12.53
C GLU A 71 -4.58 -17.17 -12.32
N ASN A 72 -4.42 -18.16 -13.21
CA ASN A 72 -5.09 -19.45 -13.11
C ASN A 72 -4.68 -20.26 -11.86
N ARG A 73 -3.47 -20.06 -11.33
CA ARG A 73 -3.01 -20.74 -10.11
C ARG A 73 -3.61 -20.07 -8.88
N VAL A 74 -3.62 -18.74 -8.83
CA VAL A 74 -4.15 -17.95 -7.70
C VAL A 74 -5.65 -18.16 -7.57
N SER A 75 -6.41 -18.08 -8.66
CA SER A 75 -7.87 -18.26 -8.64
C SER A 75 -8.31 -19.64 -8.12
N ARG A 76 -7.52 -20.67 -8.38
CA ARG A 76 -7.78 -22.04 -7.89
C ARG A 76 -7.43 -22.23 -6.42
N LEU A 77 -6.43 -21.53 -5.90
CA LEU A 77 -5.95 -21.70 -4.53
C LEU A 77 -6.67 -20.77 -3.54
N TRP A 78 -7.07 -19.58 -4.00
CA TRP A 78 -7.64 -18.53 -3.17
C TRP A 78 -8.82 -17.88 -3.89
N SER A 79 -9.95 -18.59 -3.93
CA SER A 79 -11.19 -18.13 -4.57
C SER A 79 -11.74 -16.83 -3.99
N ASP A 80 -11.38 -16.53 -2.74
CA ASP A 80 -11.95 -15.40 -1.98
C ASP A 80 -11.11 -14.12 -2.16
N LEU A 81 -10.00 -14.18 -2.91
CA LEU A 81 -9.14 -13.04 -3.21
C LEU A 81 -9.43 -12.48 -4.60
N SER A 82 -9.49 -11.14 -4.69
CA SER A 82 -9.51 -10.45 -5.98
C SER A 82 -8.09 -10.33 -6.52
N LEU A 83 -7.90 -10.70 -7.80
CA LEU A 83 -6.66 -10.47 -8.54
C LEU A 83 -6.91 -9.45 -9.64
N SER A 84 -6.03 -8.47 -9.78
CA SER A 84 -6.10 -7.44 -10.82
C SER A 84 -4.70 -7.03 -11.22
N GLY A 85 -4.50 -6.65 -12.49
CA GLY A 85 -3.23 -6.07 -12.92
C GLY A 85 -2.99 -4.71 -12.27
N THR A 86 -1.74 -4.25 -12.20
CA THR A 86 -1.36 -2.99 -11.54
C THR A 86 -2.15 -1.78 -12.05
N ASN A 87 -2.43 -1.72 -13.36
CA ASN A 87 -3.20 -0.62 -13.95
C ASN A 87 -4.68 -0.64 -13.51
N GLU A 88 -5.35 -1.81 -13.55
CA GLU A 88 -6.72 -1.95 -13.06
C GLU A 88 -6.83 -1.75 -11.56
N PHE A 89 -5.80 -2.13 -10.80
CA PHE A 89 -5.77 -1.93 -9.35
C PHE A 89 -5.66 -0.46 -8.98
N ALA A 90 -4.78 0.30 -9.65
CA ALA A 90 -4.66 1.74 -9.45
C ALA A 90 -6.00 2.46 -9.71
N ASP A 91 -6.70 2.08 -10.79
CA ASP A 91 -8.03 2.62 -11.11
C ASP A 91 -9.08 2.27 -10.05
N LYS A 92 -9.10 1.02 -9.55
CA LYS A 92 -10.04 0.60 -8.48
C LYS A 92 -9.76 1.31 -7.16
N GLN A 93 -8.50 1.56 -6.84
CA GLN A 93 -8.09 2.29 -5.64
C GLN A 93 -8.56 3.75 -5.67
N LEU A 94 -8.50 4.39 -6.84
CA LEU A 94 -9.02 5.76 -7.04
C LEU A 94 -10.54 5.84 -6.91
N MET A 95 -11.25 4.76 -7.25
CA MET A 95 -12.72 4.69 -7.22
C MET A 95 -13.30 4.30 -5.85
N GLY A 96 -12.45 4.01 -4.84
CA GLY A 96 -12.89 3.68 -3.47
C GLY A 96 -13.70 2.39 -3.32
N ASN A 97 -13.71 1.53 -4.33
CA ASN A 97 -14.45 0.27 -4.34
C ASN A 97 -13.54 -0.87 -3.92
N TYR A 98 -13.45 -1.09 -2.60
CA TYR A 98 -12.85 -2.27 -1.98
C TYR A 98 -13.92 -3.15 -1.34
#